data_AF-A0A1F8LN90-F1
#
_entry.id   AF-A0A1F8LN90-F1
#
_cell.length_a   1.000
_cell.length_b   1.000
_cell.length_c   1.000
_cell.angle_alpha   90.00
_cell.angle_beta   90.00
_cell.angle_gamma   90.00
#
_symmetry.space_group_name_H-M   'P 1'
#
loop_
_entity.id
_entity.type
_entity.pdbx_description
1 polymer ?
#
loop_
_entity_poly.entity_id
_entity_poly.type
_entity_poly.pdbx_seq_one_letter_code
_entity_poly.pdbx_strand_id
1 'polypeptide(L)'
;MDKKFEILDHTADIGIIAYGEDLKKAFENAASGMFSLITDLTGIVNDQTRKIDIGSPDRESLLVSWLNELIYLFDVENLIFGKFDIIYLDDNALSAIAYGEKVDLSRHEIRTGIKAATYHMLKI
;
A
#
# COMPACT_ATOMS: atom_id res chain seq x y z
N MET A 1 -40.81 -18.95 -9.46
CA MET A 1 -39.51 -19.13 -8.78
C MET A 1 -39.18 -17.81 -8.11
N ASP A 2 -39.21 -17.77 -6.78
CA ASP A 2 -38.81 -16.58 -6.03
C ASP A 2 -37.30 -16.38 -6.14
N LYS A 3 -36.90 -15.22 -6.67
CA LYS A 3 -35.50 -14.84 -6.88
C LYS A 3 -34.86 -14.59 -5.51
N LYS A 4 -33.90 -15.43 -5.10
CA LYS A 4 -33.29 -15.39 -3.74
C LYS A 4 -32.18 -14.36 -3.59
N PHE A 5 -31.47 -14.05 -4.67
CA PHE A 5 -30.38 -13.07 -4.70
C PHE A 5 -30.16 -12.58 -6.13
N GLU A 6 -29.43 -11.48 -6.25
CA GLU A 6 -28.93 -10.93 -7.50
C GLU A 6 -27.53 -10.38 -7.23
N ILE A 7 -26.57 -10.78 -8.05
CA ILE A 7 -25.19 -10.29 -7.96
C ILE A 7 -25.12 -9.07 -8.88
N LEU A 8 -24.72 -7.93 -8.31
CA LEU A 8 -24.43 -6.74 -9.07
C LEU A 8 -22.95 -6.73 -9.43
N ASP A 9 -22.66 -6.41 -10.68
CA ASP A 9 -21.30 -6.21 -11.14
C ASP A 9 -20.81 -4.83 -10.65
N HIS A 10 -19.73 -4.82 -9.87
CA HIS A 10 -19.11 -3.59 -9.38
C HIS A 10 -17.61 -3.72 -9.52
N THR A 11 -17.04 -3.06 -10.54
CA THR A 11 -15.59 -3.00 -10.74
C THR A 11 -14.99 -2.03 -9.73
N ALA A 12 -14.44 -2.56 -8.64
CA ALA A 12 -13.90 -1.79 -7.52
C ALA A 12 -12.38 -1.52 -7.62
N ASP A 13 -11.73 -1.96 -8.69
CA ASP A 13 -10.27 -1.93 -8.81
C ASP A 13 -9.75 -0.56 -9.28
N ILE A 14 -8.60 -0.15 -8.74
CA ILE A 14 -7.85 1.04 -9.15
C ILE A 14 -6.43 0.61 -9.52
N GLY A 15 -5.97 0.99 -10.71
CA GLY A 15 -4.58 0.76 -11.15
C GLY A 15 -3.68 1.94 -10.76
N ILE A 16 -2.47 1.63 -10.29
CA ILE A 16 -1.41 2.62 -10.01
C ILE A 16 -0.21 2.29 -10.90
N ILE A 17 0.35 3.32 -11.54
CA ILE A 17 1.66 3.23 -12.19
C ILE A 17 2.62 4.10 -11.39
N ALA A 18 3.63 3.46 -10.80
CA ALA A 18 4.67 4.12 -10.03
C ALA A 18 5.99 4.17 -10.81
N TYR A 19 6.70 5.28 -10.69
CA TYR A 19 7.99 5.50 -11.35
C TYR A 19 9.06 5.82 -10.31
N GLY A 20 10.32 5.59 -10.64
CA GLY A 20 11.46 5.92 -9.79
C GLY A 20 12.74 6.01 -10.61
N GLU A 21 13.76 6.66 -10.07
CA GLU A 21 15.11 6.67 -10.68
C GLU A 21 15.77 5.28 -10.64
N ASP A 22 15.34 4.46 -9.68
CA ASP A 22 15.67 3.05 -9.57
C ASP A 22 14.45 2.24 -9.06
N LEU A 23 14.63 0.93 -8.95
CA LEU A 23 13.57 0.02 -8.53
C LEU A 23 13.11 0.28 -7.09
N LYS A 24 14.04 0.64 -6.20
CA LYS A 24 13.72 1.00 -4.81
C LYS A 24 12.76 2.18 -4.79
N LYS A 25 13.08 3.23 -5.54
CA LYS A 25 12.26 4.43 -5.61
C LYS A 25 10.88 4.16 -6.22
N ALA A 26 10.79 3.26 -7.19
CA ALA A 26 9.50 2.82 -7.73
C ALA A 26 8.63 2.12 -6.67
N PHE A 27 9.22 1.28 -5.81
CA PHE A 27 8.50 0.60 -4.72
C PHE A 27 8.03 1.57 -3.62
N GLU A 28 8.86 2.57 -3.27
CA GLU A 28 8.46 3.66 -2.36
C GLU A 28 7.28 4.46 -2.92
N ASN A 29 7.35 4.79 -4.22
CA ASN A 29 6.31 5.56 -4.90
C ASN A 29 5.05 4.74 -5.13
N ALA A 30 5.14 3.42 -5.27
CA ALA A 30 3.97 2.53 -5.30
C ALA A 30 3.21 2.57 -3.97
N ALA A 31 3.93 2.49 -2.84
CA ALA A 31 3.35 2.62 -1.51
C ALA A 31 2.73 4.02 -1.30
N SER A 32 3.43 5.07 -1.71
CA SER A 32 2.91 6.45 -1.65
C SER A 32 1.65 6.61 -2.50
N GLY A 33 1.66 6.09 -3.73
CA GLY A 33 0.50 6.10 -4.62
C GLY A 33 -0.70 5.40 -4.00
N MET A 34 -0.48 4.23 -3.38
CA MET A 34 -1.53 3.50 -2.67
C MET A 34 -2.10 4.30 -1.50
N PHE A 35 -1.26 4.85 -0.62
CA PHE A 35 -1.76 5.66 0.50
C PHE A 35 -2.43 6.96 0.06
N SER A 36 -2.04 7.53 -1.08
CA SER A 36 -2.70 8.73 -1.63
C SER A 36 -4.17 8.50 -2.03
N LEU A 37 -4.53 7.24 -2.33
CA LEU A 37 -5.92 6.85 -2.55
C LEU A 37 -6.69 6.69 -1.23
N ILE A 38 -5.99 6.39 -0.12
CA ILE A 38 -6.58 6.25 1.22
C ILE A 38 -6.81 7.63 1.84
N THR A 39 -5.81 8.52 1.83
CA THR A 39 -5.86 9.84 2.48
C THR A 39 -4.90 10.83 1.82
N ASP A 40 -5.07 12.12 2.09
CA ASP A 40 -4.05 13.14 1.76
C ASP A 40 -2.77 12.89 2.58
N LEU A 41 -1.64 12.74 1.88
CA LEU A 41 -0.33 12.46 2.49
C LEU A 41 0.32 13.70 3.10
N THR A 42 -0.06 14.90 2.66
CA THR A 42 0.60 16.15 3.07
C THR A 42 0.37 16.49 4.55
N GLY A 43 -0.73 16.00 5.12
CA GLY A 43 -1.09 16.18 6.52
C GLY A 43 -0.47 15.16 7.49
N ILE A 44 0.23 14.15 6.96
CA ILE A 44 0.82 13.06 7.75
C ILE A 44 2.13 13.52 8.37
N VAL A 45 2.21 13.43 9.69
CA VAL A 45 3.40 13.58 10.49
C VAL A 45 4.15 12.25 10.50
N ASN A 46 5.44 12.29 10.15
CA ASN A 46 6.29 11.11 10.00
C ASN A 46 7.08 10.82 11.29
N ASP A 47 6.40 10.79 12.44
CA ASP A 47 7.04 10.66 13.77
C ASP A 47 7.09 9.22 14.31
N GLN A 48 6.21 8.33 13.84
CA GLN A 48 6.29 6.90 14.10
C GLN A 48 6.93 6.18 12.92
N THR A 49 7.64 5.10 13.24
CA THR A 49 8.27 4.25 12.23
C THR A 49 7.84 2.79 12.39
N ARG A 50 7.82 2.08 11.26
CA ARG A 50 7.72 0.63 11.19
C ARG A 50 8.83 0.10 10.30
N LYS A 51 9.67 -0.77 10.88
CA LYS A 51 10.63 -1.56 10.11
C LYS A 51 9.91 -2.78 9.57
N ILE A 52 10.02 -2.99 8.26
CA ILE A 52 9.30 -4.05 7.55
C ILE A 52 10.33 -4.84 6.75
N ASP A 53 10.35 -6.15 6.94
CA ASP A 53 11.22 -7.09 6.23
C ASP A 53 10.33 -8.15 5.58
N ILE A 54 10.43 -8.29 4.25
CA ILE A 54 9.57 -9.17 3.45
C ILE A 54 10.44 -10.07 2.58
N GLY A 55 10.08 -11.35 2.53
CA GLY A 55 10.61 -12.31 1.56
C GLY A 55 9.50 -12.80 0.63
N SER A 56 9.80 -12.99 -0.65
CA SER A 56 8.87 -13.56 -1.64
C SER A 56 9.65 -14.30 -2.74
N PRO A 57 9.00 -15.18 -3.52
CA PRO A 57 9.70 -15.95 -4.56
C PRO A 57 10.32 -15.12 -5.69
N ASP A 58 9.76 -13.94 -5.97
CA ASP A 58 10.14 -13.05 -7.06
C ASP A 58 9.75 -11.59 -6.76
N ARG A 59 10.19 -10.67 -7.62
CA ARG A 59 9.98 -9.22 -7.48
C ARG A 59 8.51 -8.81 -7.54
N GLU A 60 7.71 -9.47 -8.37
CA GLU A 60 6.29 -9.18 -8.53
C GLU A 60 5.55 -9.51 -7.23
N SER A 61 5.82 -10.69 -6.69
CA SER A 61 5.32 -11.16 -5.40
C SER A 61 5.82 -10.29 -4.24
N LEU A 62 7.06 -9.77 -4.31
CA LEU A 62 7.58 -8.80 -3.33
C LEU A 62 6.76 -7.50 -3.32
N LEU A 63 6.44 -6.94 -4.48
CA LEU A 63 5.66 -5.71 -4.56
C LEU A 63 4.25 -5.91 -3.98
N VAL A 64 3.59 -7.02 -4.34
CA VAL A 64 2.27 -7.34 -3.80
C VAL A 64 2.31 -7.53 -2.29
N SER A 65 3.31 -8.27 -1.78
CA SER A 65 3.47 -8.49 -0.34
C SER A 65 3.80 -7.19 0.40
N TRP A 66 4.63 -6.33 -0.18
CA TRP A 66 4.95 -5.00 0.35
C TRP A 66 3.72 -4.12 0.54
N LEU A 67 2.90 -4.00 -0.49
CA LEU A 67 1.68 -3.20 -0.43
C LEU A 67 0.64 -3.81 0.53
N ASN A 68 0.51 -5.14 0.54
CA ASN A 68 -0.43 -5.81 1.44
C ASN A 68 -0.01 -5.73 2.92
N GLU A 69 1.28 -5.77 3.24
CA GLU A 69 1.77 -5.56 4.61
C GLU A 69 1.43 -4.14 5.10
N LEU A 70 1.60 -3.15 4.23
CA LEU A 70 1.22 -1.76 4.53
C LEU A 70 -0.30 -1.59 4.71
N ILE A 71 -1.11 -2.25 3.87
CA ILE A 71 -2.57 -2.28 4.04
C ILE A 71 -2.95 -2.93 5.38
N TYR A 72 -2.28 -4.03 5.75
CA TYR A 72 -2.50 -4.69 7.03
C TYR A 72 -2.20 -3.75 8.21
N LEU A 73 -1.06 -3.04 8.19
CA LEU A 73 -0.72 -2.07 9.23
C LEU A 73 -1.76 -0.94 9.33
N PHE A 74 -2.31 -0.51 8.19
CA PHE A 74 -3.40 0.45 8.18
C PHE A 74 -4.69 -0.13 8.77
N ASP A 75 -5.18 -1.25 8.27
CA ASP A 75 -6.48 -1.83 8.68
C ASP A 75 -6.46 -2.33 10.13
N VAL A 76 -5.32 -2.85 10.62
CA VAL A 76 -5.23 -3.51 11.94
C VAL A 76 -4.64 -2.58 13.00
N GLU A 77 -3.55 -1.87 12.70
CA GLU A 77 -2.91 -0.98 13.67
C GLU A 77 -3.41 0.47 13.60
N ASN A 78 -4.27 0.80 12.62
CA ASN A 78 -4.73 2.17 12.34
C ASN A 78 -3.56 3.13 12.09
N LEU A 79 -2.55 2.68 11.33
CA LEU A 79 -1.40 3.50 10.94
C LEU A 79 -1.53 3.97 9.49
N ILE A 80 -1.24 5.24 9.26
CA ILE A 80 -1.11 5.81 7.92
C ILE A 80 0.33 6.28 7.73
N PHE A 81 0.86 6.11 6.53
CA PHE A 81 2.26 6.40 6.23
C PHE A 81 2.37 7.43 5.10
N GLY A 82 3.23 8.43 5.30
CA GLY A 82 3.48 9.51 4.35
C GLY A 82 4.85 9.43 3.69
N LYS A 83 5.75 8.61 4.22
CA LYS A 83 7.11 8.42 3.69
C LYS A 83 7.53 6.96 3.81
N PHE A 84 8.27 6.50 2.81
CA PHE A 84 8.81 5.14 2.75
C PHE A 84 10.26 5.23 2.30
N ASP A 85 11.15 4.53 2.99
CA ASP A 85 12.54 4.36 2.57
C ASP A 85 12.81 2.86 2.39
N ILE A 86 13.10 2.42 1.16
CA ILE A 86 13.54 1.04 0.88
C ILE A 86 15.04 0.95 1.12
N ILE A 87 15.43 0.32 2.21
CA ILE A 87 16.83 0.17 2.62
C ILE A 87 17.52 -0.90 1.76
N TYR A 88 16.86 -2.03 1.56
CA TYR A 88 17.35 -3.17 0.79
C TYR A 88 16.27 -3.69 -0.16
N LEU A 89 16.68 -4.05 -1.37
CA LEU A 89 15.83 -4.68 -2.36
C LEU A 89 16.68 -5.53 -3.31
N ASP A 90 16.32 -6.79 -3.46
CA ASP A 90 16.80 -7.68 -4.50
C ASP A 90 15.63 -8.43 -5.17
N ASP A 91 15.88 -9.61 -5.74
CA ASP A 91 14.87 -10.40 -6.43
C ASP A 91 13.84 -11.05 -5.52
N ASN A 92 14.16 -11.30 -4.25
CA ASN A 92 13.35 -12.11 -3.34
C ASN A 92 13.22 -11.56 -1.91
N ALA A 93 13.89 -10.46 -1.58
CA ALA A 93 13.83 -9.81 -0.29
C ALA A 93 13.75 -8.27 -0.39
N LEU A 94 13.01 -7.69 0.55
CA LEU A 94 12.84 -6.25 0.73
C LEU A 94 12.97 -5.91 2.22
N SER A 95 13.73 -4.86 2.53
CA SER A 95 13.75 -4.24 3.87
C SER A 95 13.45 -2.75 3.74
N ALA A 96 12.50 -2.26 4.51
CA ALA A 96 12.02 -0.89 4.43
C ALA A 96 11.75 -0.27 5.80
N ILE A 97 11.70 1.05 5.82
CA ILE A 97 11.17 1.84 6.93
C ILE A 97 9.99 2.66 6.39
N ALA A 98 8.81 2.44 6.95
CA ALA A 98 7.64 3.26 6.72
C ALA A 98 7.50 4.28 7.87
N TYR A 99 7.25 5.54 7.53
CA TYR A 99 7.11 6.65 8.47
C TYR A 99 5.71 7.23 8.39
N GLY A 100 5.13 7.52 9.53
CA GLY A 100 3.74 7.93 9.61
C GLY A 100 3.26 8.10 11.04
N GLU A 101 1.95 7.99 11.23
CA GLU A 101 1.30 8.19 12.52
C GLU A 101 0.02 7.36 12.62
N LYS A 102 -0.62 7.40 13.79
CA LYS A 102 -1.96 6.83 13.94
C LYS A 102 -3.01 7.68 13.23
N VAL A 103 -4.03 7.05 12.70
CA VAL A 103 -5.17 7.74 12.10
C VAL A 103 -5.85 8.63 13.14
N ASP A 104 -5.78 9.93 12.91
CA ASP A 104 -6.60 10.96 13.55
C ASP A 104 -7.70 11.44 12.60
N LEU A 105 -8.96 11.09 12.86
CA LEU A 105 -10.11 11.44 12.01
C LEU A 105 -10.47 12.94 12.03
N SER A 106 -9.90 13.73 12.95
CA SER A 106 -10.07 15.19 12.92
C SER A 106 -9.17 15.87 11.90
N ARG A 107 -8.10 15.19 11.48
CA ARG A 107 -7.06 15.69 10.56
C ARG A 107 -7.05 14.95 9.22
N HIS A 108 -7.31 13.64 9.25
CA HIS A 108 -7.19 12.75 8.10
C HIS A 108 -8.56 12.39 7.53
N GLU A 109 -8.80 12.79 6.30
CA GLU A 109 -9.98 12.39 5.54
C GLU A 109 -9.71 11.07 4.82
N ILE A 110 -10.30 9.97 5.32
CA ILE A 110 -10.18 8.66 4.69
C ILE A 110 -11.16 8.56 3.51
N ARG A 111 -10.64 8.54 2.29
CA ARG A 111 -11.40 8.61 1.04
C ARG A 111 -11.80 7.23 0.51
N THR A 112 -10.85 6.29 0.52
CA THR A 112 -11.04 4.96 -0.08
C THR A 112 -10.54 3.87 0.86
N GLY A 113 -11.36 2.84 1.09
CA GLY A 113 -10.94 1.62 1.78
C GLY A 113 -10.27 0.65 0.82
N ILE A 114 -8.95 0.69 0.73
CA ILE A 114 -8.18 -0.30 -0.04
C ILE A 114 -8.08 -1.58 0.79
N LYS A 115 -8.41 -2.72 0.17
CA LYS A 115 -8.44 -4.02 0.87
C LYS A 115 -7.29 -4.95 0.54
N ALA A 116 -6.78 -4.88 -0.69
CA ALA A 116 -5.63 -5.66 -1.10
C ALA A 116 -5.01 -5.07 -2.36
N ALA A 117 -3.69 -5.21 -2.47
CA ALA A 117 -3.00 -5.21 -3.75
C ALA A 117 -3.09 -6.62 -4.36
N THR A 118 -3.31 -6.69 -5.68
CA THR A 118 -3.48 -7.95 -6.41
C THR A 118 -2.45 -8.07 -7.55
N TYR A 119 -2.37 -9.25 -8.14
CA TYR A 119 -1.53 -9.51 -9.32
C TYR A 119 -2.17 -9.03 -10.64
N HIS A 120 -3.36 -8.41 -10.59
CA HIS A 120 -4.07 -7.97 -11.78
C HIS A 120 -3.30 -6.87 -12.51
N MET A 121 -2.94 -7.11 -13.78
CA MET A 121 -2.12 -6.21 -14.61
C MET A 121 -0.76 -5.84 -14.00
N LEU A 122 -0.26 -6.64 -13.04
CA LEU A 122 1.03 -6.42 -12.42
C LEU A 122 2.16 -6.55 -13.45
N LYS A 123 3.06 -5.57 -13.45
CA LYS A 123 4.27 -5.56 -14.26
C LYS A 123 5.33 -4.69 -13.58
N ILE A 124 6.56 -5.20 -13.55
CA ILE A 124 7.76 -4.50 -13.07
C ILE A 124 8.74 -4.32 -14.22
#